data_AF-D9IV89-F1
#
_entry.id   AF-D9IV89-F1
#
_cell.length_a   1.000
_cell.length_b   1.000
_cell.length_c   1.000
_cell.angle_alpha   90.00
_cell.angle_beta   90.00
_cell.angle_gamma   90.00
#
_symmetry.space_group_name_H-M   'P 1'
#
loop_
_entity.id
_entity.type
_entity.pdbx_description
1 polymer ?
#
loop_
_entity_poly.entity_id
_entity_poly.type
_entity_poly.pdbx_seq_one_letter_code
_entity_poly.pdbx_strand_id
1 'polypeptide(L)'
;LYVAGAPLVEGDVNLSDDADDTGTLYMSGTVTGPNGEPVTDAILHIWHAHSMGWYSHFDPTREQTPFNNRRRIKLGKDGRYSFHSKMPNGYSVPPGGATDQLMKAVGRHGNRPAHVHFFVEAPGYRTLTTQINFGNRIP
;
A
#
# COMPACT_ATOMS: atom_id res chain seq x y z
N LEU A 1 -2.90 -6.12 -7.39
CA LEU A 1 -1.88 -6.70 -6.49
C LEU A 1 -2.35 -6.76 -5.02
N TYR A 2 -3.67 -6.63 -4.76
CA TYR A 2 -4.24 -6.91 -3.44
C TYR A 2 -4.19 -8.41 -3.15
N VAL A 3 -3.98 -8.78 -1.89
CA VAL A 3 -4.04 -10.16 -1.38
C VAL A 3 -4.90 -10.14 -0.13
N ALA A 4 -5.99 -10.89 -0.14
CA ALA A 4 -6.87 -11.02 1.02
C ALA A 4 -6.17 -11.76 2.17
N GLY A 5 -6.61 -11.52 3.40
CA GLY A 5 -6.12 -12.25 4.57
C GLY A 5 -4.84 -11.71 5.21
N ALA A 6 -4.38 -10.50 4.84
CA ALA A 6 -3.29 -9.84 5.55
C ALA A 6 -3.61 -9.75 7.06
N PRO A 7 -2.60 -9.84 7.96
CA PRO A 7 -2.81 -9.79 9.40
C PRO A 7 -3.64 -8.56 9.82
N LEU A 8 -4.64 -8.78 10.67
CA LEU A 8 -5.42 -7.72 11.32
C LEU A 8 -4.71 -7.32 12.61
N VAL A 9 -4.37 -6.05 12.75
CA VAL A 9 -3.58 -5.51 13.85
C VAL A 9 -4.19 -4.22 14.41
N GLU A 10 -3.77 -3.86 15.61
CA GLU A 10 -4.16 -2.65 16.35
C GLU A 10 -2.89 -2.02 16.96
N GLY A 11 -2.91 -0.72 17.26
CA GLY A 11 -1.81 -0.02 17.94
C GLY A 11 -0.73 0.54 17.01
N ASP A 12 0.54 0.42 17.42
CA ASP A 12 1.69 0.82 16.59
C ASP A 12 1.96 -0.27 15.54
N VAL A 13 1.77 0.09 14.27
CA VAL A 13 1.76 -0.87 13.16
C VAL A 13 2.99 -0.68 12.28
N ASN A 14 3.87 -1.68 12.28
CA ASN A 14 4.87 -1.86 11.23
C ASN A 14 4.31 -2.75 10.11
N LEU A 15 4.37 -2.27 8.85
CA LEU A 15 3.99 -3.08 7.69
C LEU A 15 5.11 -3.98 7.18
N SER A 16 6.37 -3.60 7.41
CA SER A 16 7.54 -4.28 6.83
C SER A 16 8.06 -5.38 7.75
N ASP A 17 8.00 -6.62 7.26
CA ASP A 17 8.58 -7.79 7.90
C ASP A 17 10.04 -7.98 7.45
N ASP A 18 10.31 -7.67 6.19
CA ASP A 18 11.62 -7.84 5.58
C ASP A 18 12.48 -6.57 5.70
N ALA A 19 13.79 -6.74 5.82
CA ALA A 19 14.73 -5.64 5.72
C ALA A 19 14.71 -5.05 4.30
N ASP A 20 14.85 -3.73 4.22
CA ASP A 20 14.90 -3.01 2.95
C ASP A 20 15.79 -1.77 3.09
N ASP A 21 16.57 -1.46 2.05
CA ASP A 21 17.52 -0.35 2.04
C ASP A 21 16.87 0.94 1.57
N THR A 22 15.80 1.33 2.29
CA THR A 22 15.09 2.58 2.10
C THR A 22 14.84 3.27 3.43
N GLY A 23 14.54 4.57 3.36
CA GLY A 23 14.09 5.33 4.52
C GLY A 23 12.78 4.80 5.08
N THR A 24 12.46 5.19 6.31
CA THR A 24 11.19 4.84 6.94
C THR A 24 10.08 5.78 6.44
N LEU A 25 8.99 5.17 5.97
CA LEU A 25 7.72 5.84 5.73
C LEU A 25 6.91 5.86 7.03
N TYR A 26 6.49 7.03 7.46
CA TYR A 26 5.50 7.21 8.52
C TYR A 26 4.24 7.81 7.91
N MET A 27 3.08 7.22 8.19
CA MET A 27 1.80 7.72 7.71
C MET A 27 0.77 7.66 8.83
N SER A 28 0.05 8.77 9.00
CA SER A 28 -1.06 8.88 9.93
C SER A 28 -2.19 9.67 9.30
N GLY A 29 -3.38 9.52 9.86
CA GLY A 29 -4.57 10.22 9.40
C GLY A 29 -5.80 9.84 10.19
N THR A 30 -6.95 10.38 9.78
CA THR A 30 -8.25 10.12 10.37
C THR A 30 -9.23 9.74 9.27
N VAL A 31 -9.97 8.65 9.47
CA VAL A 31 -11.10 8.26 8.63
C VAL A 31 -12.34 8.95 9.16
N THR A 32 -12.91 9.87 8.36
CA THR A 32 -14.15 10.57 8.69
C THR A 32 -15.24 10.26 7.69
N GLY A 33 -16.49 10.30 8.15
CA GLY A 33 -17.66 10.22 7.30
C GLY A 33 -17.91 11.53 6.53
N PRO A 34 -18.93 11.57 5.66
CA PRO A 34 -19.24 12.72 4.82
C PRO A 34 -19.53 14.01 5.59
N ASN A 35 -19.96 13.92 6.85
CA ASN A 35 -20.27 15.08 7.69
C ASN A 35 -19.12 15.41 8.68
N GLY A 36 -17.95 14.78 8.54
CA GLY A 36 -16.77 15.01 9.36
C GLY A 36 -16.72 14.22 10.67
N GLU A 37 -17.71 13.37 10.95
CA GLU A 37 -17.74 12.47 12.08
C GLU A 37 -16.63 11.40 11.96
N PRO A 38 -15.93 11.04 13.05
CA PRO A 38 -15.00 9.92 13.01
C PRO A 38 -15.75 8.61 12.72
N VAL A 39 -15.22 7.81 11.80
CA VAL A 39 -15.82 6.51 11.46
C VAL A 39 -15.38 5.46 12.48
N THR A 40 -16.35 4.86 13.16
CA THR A 40 -16.11 3.80 14.13
C THR A 40 -16.00 2.42 13.46
N ASP A 41 -15.23 1.52 14.07
CA ASP A 41 -15.08 0.12 13.62
C ASP A 41 -14.63 -0.03 12.16
N ALA A 42 -13.90 0.96 11.66
CA ALA A 42 -13.30 0.90 10.35
C ALA A 42 -12.10 -0.06 10.32
N ILE A 43 -11.87 -0.67 9.16
CA ILE A 43 -10.68 -1.48 8.86
C ILE A 43 -9.96 -0.84 7.67
N LEU A 44 -8.70 -0.49 7.88
CA LEU A 44 -7.80 0.04 6.85
C LEU A 44 -6.91 -1.07 6.31
N HIS A 45 -7.09 -1.46 5.06
CA HIS A 45 -6.20 -2.40 4.38
C HIS A 45 -5.11 -1.61 3.68
N ILE A 46 -3.86 -1.99 3.86
CA ILE A 46 -2.70 -1.27 3.34
C ILE A 46 -1.78 -2.26 2.64
N TRP A 47 -1.32 -1.91 1.43
CA TRP A 47 -0.27 -2.68 0.75
C TRP A 47 0.56 -1.81 -0.19
N HIS A 48 1.86 -2.11 -0.30
CA HIS A 48 2.75 -1.48 -1.27
C HIS A 48 3.90 -2.41 -1.68
N ALA A 49 4.68 -1.98 -2.68
CA ALA A 49 5.91 -2.66 -3.11
C ALA A 49 7.08 -2.35 -2.17
N HIS A 50 8.08 -3.22 -2.10
CA HIS A 50 9.39 -2.89 -1.52
C HIS A 50 10.25 -2.05 -2.51
N SER A 51 11.51 -1.75 -2.16
CA SER A 51 12.45 -0.95 -2.96
C SER A 51 12.73 -1.45 -4.38
N MET A 52 12.68 -2.77 -4.63
CA MET A 52 12.85 -3.32 -5.99
C MET A 52 11.54 -3.35 -6.80
N GLY A 53 10.46 -2.75 -6.29
CA GLY A 53 9.17 -2.62 -7.00
C GLY A 53 8.28 -3.87 -7.01
N TRP A 54 8.66 -4.93 -6.29
CA TRP A 54 7.87 -6.16 -6.14
C TRP A 54 6.99 -6.12 -4.89
N TYR A 55 5.90 -6.87 -4.96
CA TYR A 55 4.97 -7.05 -3.86
C TYR A 55 5.08 -8.48 -3.35
N SER A 56 5.02 -8.69 -2.04
CA SER A 56 4.84 -10.03 -1.47
C SER A 56 3.70 -10.78 -2.17
N HIS A 57 3.89 -12.09 -2.36
CA HIS A 57 3.07 -12.99 -3.22
C HIS A 57 3.18 -12.80 -4.74
N PHE A 58 3.76 -11.70 -5.21
CA PHE A 58 4.00 -11.43 -6.64
C PHE A 58 5.48 -11.17 -6.94
N ASP A 59 6.35 -11.47 -5.98
CA ASP A 59 7.79 -11.39 -6.12
C ASP A 59 8.29 -12.53 -7.02
N PRO A 60 8.97 -12.24 -8.15
CA PRO A 60 9.54 -13.27 -9.00
C PRO A 60 10.65 -14.08 -8.32
N THR A 61 11.36 -13.53 -7.33
CA THR A 61 12.41 -14.25 -6.58
C THR A 61 11.82 -15.18 -5.53
N ARG A 62 10.58 -14.90 -5.09
CA ARG A 62 9.86 -15.61 -4.01
C ARG A 62 10.54 -15.51 -2.63
N GLU A 63 11.35 -14.48 -2.41
CA GLU A 63 12.11 -14.31 -1.18
C GLU A 63 11.34 -13.54 -0.10
N GLN A 64 10.37 -12.71 -0.49
CA GLN A 64 9.59 -11.92 0.47
C GLN A 64 8.78 -12.77 1.45
N THR A 65 8.80 -12.38 2.72
CA THR A 65 7.92 -12.93 3.75
C THR A 65 6.46 -12.78 3.32
N PRO A 66 5.58 -13.80 3.50
CA PRO A 66 4.16 -13.68 3.23
C PRO A 66 3.57 -12.46 3.94
N PHE A 67 2.81 -11.65 3.21
CA PHE A 67 2.27 -10.38 3.68
C PHE A 67 3.30 -9.30 4.09
N ASN A 68 4.57 -9.39 3.71
CA ASN A 68 5.49 -8.27 3.83
C ASN A 68 4.90 -7.03 3.14
N ASN A 69 4.99 -5.87 3.80
CA ASN A 69 4.40 -4.59 3.40
C ASN A 69 2.87 -4.64 3.22
N ARG A 70 2.17 -5.51 3.96
CA ARG A 70 0.70 -5.65 3.94
C ARG A 70 0.13 -5.82 5.34
N ARG A 71 -0.84 -4.97 5.72
CA ARG A 71 -1.63 -5.15 6.95
C ARG A 71 -3.07 -4.72 6.77
N ARG A 72 -3.92 -5.21 7.67
CA ARG A 72 -5.22 -4.60 7.97
C ARG A 72 -5.14 -3.99 9.35
N ILE A 73 -5.54 -2.73 9.50
CA ILE A 73 -5.52 -2.02 10.78
C ILE A 73 -6.96 -1.81 11.21
N LYS A 74 -7.33 -2.32 12.39
CA LYS A 74 -8.62 -2.01 13.00
C LYS A 74 -8.50 -0.66 13.71
N LEU A 75 -9.35 0.28 13.32
CA LEU A 75 -9.35 1.64 13.86
C LEU A 75 -10.14 1.72 15.17
N GLY A 76 -9.69 2.60 16.05
CA GLY A 76 -10.43 2.98 17.25
C GLY A 76 -11.67 3.84 16.93
N LYS A 77 -12.43 4.20 17.97
CA LYS A 77 -13.65 5.03 17.85
C LYS A 77 -13.38 6.47 17.37
N ASP A 78 -12.13 6.92 17.45
CA ASP A 78 -11.70 8.23 16.97
C ASP A 78 -11.34 8.24 15.47
N GLY A 79 -11.42 7.09 14.79
CA GLY A 79 -11.12 6.94 13.38
C GLY A 79 -9.66 7.18 13.02
N ARG A 80 -8.74 7.26 14.01
CA ARG A 80 -7.34 7.58 13.77
C ARG A 80 -6.51 6.34 13.44
N TYR A 81 -5.65 6.45 12.43
CA TYR A 81 -4.63 5.45 12.14
C TYR A 81 -3.24 6.07 12.19
N SER A 82 -2.26 5.23 12.52
CA SER A 82 -0.85 5.49 12.34
C SER A 82 -0.18 4.17 11.99
N PHE A 83 0.75 4.21 11.04
CA PHE A 83 1.61 3.08 10.73
C PHE A 83 2.98 3.57 10.24
N HIS A 84 3.96 2.68 10.29
CA HIS A 84 5.23 2.88 9.66
C HIS A 84 5.60 1.67 8.79
N SER A 85 6.51 1.91 7.84
CA SER A 85 6.97 0.92 6.87
C SER A 85 8.29 1.38 6.25
N LYS A 86 8.85 0.58 5.36
CA LYS A 86 9.88 0.99 4.41
C LYS A 86 9.28 1.80 3.25
N MET A 87 10.00 2.81 2.78
CA MET A 87 9.54 3.67 1.69
C MET A 87 9.44 2.84 0.38
N PRO A 88 8.27 2.78 -0.27
CA PRO A 88 8.14 2.08 -1.56
C PRO A 88 8.87 2.84 -2.66
N ASN A 89 9.36 2.11 -3.66
CA ASN A 89 9.77 2.69 -4.94
C ASN A 89 8.68 2.53 -6.01
N GLY A 90 8.82 3.31 -7.07
CA GLY A 90 8.05 3.10 -8.29
C GLY A 90 8.40 1.75 -8.92
N TYR A 91 7.49 1.22 -9.72
CA TYR A 91 7.69 -0.06 -10.40
C TYR A 91 7.11 -0.02 -11.81
N SER A 92 7.51 -1.00 -12.62
CA SER A 92 7.02 -1.16 -13.98
C SER A 92 6.29 -2.48 -14.16
N VAL A 93 5.52 -2.59 -15.23
CA VAL A 93 5.02 -3.90 -15.67
C VAL A 93 6.20 -4.86 -15.93
N PRO A 94 6.02 -6.18 -15.79
CA PRO A 94 7.12 -7.15 -15.94
C PRO A 94 7.83 -7.01 -17.30
N PRO A 95 9.17 -6.82 -17.33
CA PRO A 95 9.92 -6.70 -18.57
C PRO A 95 9.74 -7.91 -19.47
N GLY A 96 9.55 -7.68 -20.78
CA GLY A 96 9.34 -8.74 -21.77
C GLY A 96 7.96 -9.41 -21.71
N GLY A 97 7.12 -9.10 -20.72
CA GLY A 97 5.73 -9.57 -20.67
C GLY A 97 4.86 -8.94 -21.75
N ALA A 98 3.69 -9.53 -22.00
CA ALA A 98 2.75 -9.06 -23.03
C ALA A 98 2.40 -7.57 -22.87
N THR A 99 2.23 -7.09 -21.64
CA THR A 99 1.95 -5.68 -21.35
C THR A 99 3.13 -4.77 -21.68
N ASP A 100 4.36 -5.18 -21.34
CA ASP A 100 5.57 -4.41 -21.69
C ASP A 100 5.74 -4.31 -23.21
N GLN A 101 5.56 -5.43 -23.92
CA GLN A 101 5.62 -5.47 -25.38
C GLN A 101 4.56 -4.55 -26.02
N LEU A 102 3.31 -4.60 -25.53
CA LEU A 102 2.24 -3.72 -26.02
C LEU A 102 2.55 -2.25 -25.75
N MET A 103 3.01 -1.90 -24.54
CA MET A 103 3.34 -0.52 -24.18
C MET A 103 4.46 0.03 -25.06
N LYS A 104 5.50 -0.77 -25.32
CA LYS A 104 6.58 -0.42 -26.26
C LYS A 104 6.08 -0.25 -27.69
N ALA A 105 5.20 -1.14 -28.15
CA ALA A 105 4.62 -1.08 -29.50
C ALA A 105 3.82 0.22 -29.75
N VAL A 106 3.23 0.81 -28.70
CA VAL A 106 2.52 2.10 -28.78
C VAL A 106 3.35 3.29 -28.29
N GLY A 107 4.67 3.14 -28.11
CA GLY A 107 5.56 4.24 -27.73
C GLY A 107 5.38 4.76 -26.30
N ARG A 108 4.92 3.91 -25.36
CA ARG A 108 4.68 4.27 -23.95
C ARG A 108 5.56 3.47 -22.98
N HIS A 109 5.85 4.05 -21.82
CA HIS A 109 6.49 3.31 -20.71
C HIS A 109 5.47 2.60 -19.82
N GLY A 110 5.86 1.49 -19.19
CA GLY A 110 5.03 0.76 -18.23
C GLY A 110 5.15 1.22 -16.76
N ASN A 111 5.89 2.29 -16.50
CA ASN A 111 6.27 2.72 -15.15
C ASN A 111 5.12 3.37 -14.38
N ARG A 112 5.11 3.18 -13.06
CA ARG A 112 4.24 3.83 -12.08
C ARG A 112 5.10 4.51 -11.01
N PRO A 113 4.71 5.70 -10.51
CA PRO A 113 5.39 6.33 -9.38
C PRO A 113 5.26 5.49 -8.10
N ALA A 114 6.08 5.76 -7.10
CA ALA A 114 5.95 5.16 -5.77
C ALA A 114 4.57 5.48 -5.16
N HIS A 115 3.91 4.47 -4.57
CA HIS A 115 2.59 4.65 -3.98
C HIS A 115 2.27 3.59 -2.92
N VAL A 116 1.36 3.96 -2.02
CA VAL A 116 0.69 3.04 -1.09
C VAL A 116 -0.77 2.89 -1.50
N HIS A 117 -1.25 1.65 -1.50
CA HIS A 117 -2.66 1.36 -1.73
C HIS A 117 -3.44 1.25 -0.43
N PHE A 118 -4.73 1.61 -0.52
CA PHE A 118 -5.66 1.54 0.58
C PHE A 118 -6.99 0.91 0.15
N PHE A 119 -7.53 0.03 1.00
CA PHE A 119 -8.97 -0.09 1.16
C PHE A 119 -9.38 0.46 2.53
N VAL A 120 -10.51 1.15 2.59
CA VAL A 120 -11.15 1.56 3.84
C VAL A 120 -12.56 0.99 3.85
N GLU A 121 -12.86 0.13 4.81
CA GLU A 121 -14.19 -0.45 5.00
C GLU A 121 -14.70 -0.13 6.40
N ALA A 122 -16.00 0.13 6.54
CA ALA A 122 -16.65 0.36 7.82
C ALA A 122 -18.15 0.04 7.72
N PRO A 123 -18.79 -0.43 8.80
CA PRO A 123 -20.23 -0.68 8.81
C PRO A 123 -21.03 0.57 8.44
N GLY A 124 -21.96 0.44 7.49
CA GLY A 124 -22.80 1.56 7.04
C GLY A 124 -22.15 2.48 6.01
N TYR A 125 -20.88 2.25 5.64
CA TYR A 125 -20.17 3.02 4.62
C TYR A 125 -19.88 2.18 3.38
N ARG A 126 -19.75 2.86 2.23
CA ARG A 126 -19.19 2.24 1.02
C ARG A 126 -17.69 2.06 1.21
N THR A 127 -17.16 0.92 0.78
CA THR A 127 -15.71 0.69 0.75
C THR A 127 -15.02 1.69 -0.17
N LEU A 128 -14.02 2.40 0.35
CA LEU A 128 -13.13 3.24 -0.45
C LEU A 128 -11.95 2.41 -0.96
N THR A 129 -11.67 2.49 -2.26
CA THR A 129 -10.40 2.06 -2.85
C THR A 129 -9.64 3.27 -3.32
N THR A 130 -8.41 3.44 -2.85
CA THR A 130 -7.58 4.59 -3.24
C THR A 130 -6.08 4.27 -3.19
N GLN A 131 -5.27 5.22 -3.64
CA GLN A 131 -3.82 5.19 -3.53
C GLN A 131 -3.28 6.59 -3.22
N ILE A 132 -2.18 6.64 -2.48
CA ILE A 132 -1.42 7.87 -2.24
C ILE A 132 -0.08 7.73 -2.95
N ASN A 133 0.22 8.68 -3.84
CA ASN A 133 1.50 8.75 -4.56
C ASN A 133 2.48 9.64 -3.79
N PHE A 134 3.77 9.34 -3.88
CA PHE A 134 4.81 10.23 -3.40
C PHE A 134 5.39 11.01 -4.57
N GLY A 135 5.31 12.34 -4.49
CA GLY A 135 6.03 13.21 -5.41
C GLY A 135 7.53 13.10 -5.15
N ASN A 136 8.34 13.23 -6.20
CA ASN A 136 9.76 13.46 -6.02
C ASN A 136 9.91 14.74 -5.18
N ARG A 137 10.44 14.64 -3.96
CA ARG A 137 11.12 15.79 -3.36
C ARG A 137 12.32 16.06 -4.26
N ILE A 138 12.19 17.03 -5.15
CA ILE A 138 13.37 17.72 -5.64
C ILE A 138 13.98 18.38 -4.39
N PRO A 139 15.23 18.07 -4.02
CA PRO A 139 15.90 18.78 -2.93
C PRO A 139 15.92 20.29 -3.20
#